data_AF-A0A1E7FIQ3-F1
#
_entry.id   AF-A0A1E7FIQ3-F1
#
_cell.length_a   1.000
_cell.length_b   1.000
_cell.length_c   1.000
_cell.angle_alpha   90.00
_cell.angle_beta   90.00
_cell.angle_gamma   90.00
#
_symmetry.space_group_name_H-M   'P 1'
#
loop_
_entity.id
_entity.type
_entity.pdbx_description
1 polymer ?
#
loop_
_entity_poly.entity_id
_entity_poly.type
_entity_poly.pdbx_seq_one_letter_code
_entity_poly.pdbx_strand_id
1 'polypeptide(L)'
;MESILTEKFLIPSTAAGFLLLADSYSCALLKEAAMVVYASNPNDVMESSQDDWTKLKESNDLLVELLVYATSSRKQYSSVVDDGNGTIDDVDDFDVTSLRERLQQQNVDLDLDGSREILVERWKNYLRSCTTSTTTSSLSSSS
;
A
#
# COMPACT_ATOMS: atom_id res chain seq x y z
N MET A 1 5.11 -1.06 12.99
CA MET A 1 5.62 -2.44 13.21
C MET A 1 5.71 -3.21 11.90
N GLU A 2 4.71 -3.10 11.03
CA GLU A 2 4.67 -3.73 9.70
C GLU A 2 5.94 -3.50 8.86
N SER A 3 6.45 -2.27 8.80
CA SER A 3 7.66 -1.93 8.04
C SER A 3 8.90 -2.75 8.43
N ILE A 4 9.03 -3.10 9.72
CA ILE A 4 10.15 -3.93 10.19
C ILE A 4 9.98 -5.38 9.72
N LEU A 5 8.74 -5.88 9.71
CA LEU A 5 8.43 -7.23 9.25
C LEU A 5 8.69 -7.36 7.74
N THR A 6 8.26 -6.36 6.96
CA THR A 6 8.49 -6.31 5.51
C THR A 6 9.98 -6.21 5.16
N GLU A 7 10.76 -5.41 5.90
CA GLU A 7 12.18 -5.20 5.57
C GLU A 7 13.09 -6.35 6.00
N LYS A 8 12.81 -6.98 7.14
CA LYS A 8 13.76 -7.91 7.78
C LYS A 8 13.39 -9.38 7.68
N PHE A 9 12.11 -9.68 7.54
CA PHE A 9 11.63 -11.05 7.70
C PHE A 9 10.81 -11.55 6.51
N LEU A 10 10.35 -10.66 5.64
CA LEU A 10 9.55 -11.02 4.47
C LEU A 10 10.46 -11.54 3.35
N ILE A 11 10.46 -12.86 3.20
CA ILE A 11 11.15 -13.62 2.15
C ILE A 11 10.17 -14.66 1.58
N PRO A 12 10.45 -15.30 0.43
CA PRO A 12 9.51 -16.24 -0.17
C PRO A 12 9.02 -17.34 0.79
N SER A 13 9.90 -17.85 1.66
CA SER A 13 9.57 -18.88 2.65
C SER A 13 8.65 -18.46 3.79
N THR A 14 8.51 -17.15 4.02
CA THR A 14 7.65 -16.60 5.07
C THR A 14 6.45 -15.85 4.50
N ALA A 15 6.42 -15.61 3.18
CA ALA A 15 5.43 -14.77 2.53
C ALA A 15 3.99 -15.28 2.71
N ALA A 16 3.74 -16.59 2.57
CA ALA A 16 2.40 -17.16 2.74
C ALA A 16 1.88 -16.97 4.18
N GLY A 17 2.74 -17.22 5.18
CA GLY A 17 2.41 -17.03 6.60
C GLY A 17 2.18 -15.55 6.94
N PHE A 18 3.03 -14.65 6.42
CA PHE A 18 2.84 -13.22 6.61
C PHE A 18 1.60 -12.67 5.90
N LEU A 19 1.23 -13.23 4.76
CA LEU A 19 0.01 -12.86 4.05
C LEU A 19 -1.24 -13.21 4.88
N LEU A 20 -1.29 -14.43 5.44
CA LEU A 20 -2.36 -14.87 6.36
C LEU A 20 -2.42 -14.01 7.63
N LEU A 21 -1.25 -13.73 8.23
CA LEU A 21 -1.16 -12.88 9.41
C LEU A 21 -1.67 -11.48 9.09
N ALA A 22 -1.20 -10.89 8.00
CA ALA A 22 -1.53 -9.54 7.63
C ALA A 22 -3.02 -9.37 7.33
N ASP A 23 -3.62 -10.36 6.66
CA ASP A 23 -5.06 -10.39 6.43
C ASP A 23 -5.85 -10.45 7.75
N SER A 24 -5.45 -11.34 8.66
CA SER A 24 -6.13 -11.54 9.96
C SER A 24 -6.09 -10.30 10.86
N TYR A 25 -5.03 -9.49 10.76
CA TYR A 25 -4.84 -8.29 11.58
C TYR A 25 -5.05 -6.98 10.81
N SER A 26 -5.56 -7.05 9.57
CA SER A 26 -5.78 -5.89 8.70
C SER A 26 -4.52 -5.02 8.49
N CYS A 27 -3.36 -5.66 8.44
CA CYS A 27 -2.06 -5.02 8.20
C CYS A 27 -1.85 -4.79 6.70
N ALA A 28 -2.33 -3.65 6.19
CA ALA A 28 -2.38 -3.41 4.75
C ALA A 28 -0.98 -3.36 4.09
N LEU A 29 0.04 -2.81 4.75
CA LEU A 29 1.39 -2.73 4.20
C LEU A 29 2.02 -4.13 4.13
N LEU A 30 1.92 -4.89 5.22
CA LEU A 30 2.47 -6.25 5.25
C LEU A 30 1.77 -7.17 4.23
N LYS A 31 0.44 -7.02 4.08
CA LYS A 31 -0.36 -7.77 3.11
C LYS A 31 0.11 -7.46 1.69
N GLU A 32 0.21 -6.18 1.34
CA GLU A 32 0.71 -5.76 0.02
C GLU A 32 2.11 -6.28 -0.27
N ALA A 33 3.04 -6.10 0.67
CA ALA A 33 4.42 -6.55 0.48
C ALA A 33 4.51 -8.08 0.29
N ALA A 34 3.73 -8.86 1.05
CA ALA A 34 3.69 -10.31 0.87
C ALA A 34 3.13 -10.72 -0.50
N MET A 35 2.11 -10.01 -0.99
CA MET A 35 1.58 -10.21 -2.34
C MET A 35 2.59 -9.83 -3.43
N VAL A 36 3.42 -8.79 -3.24
CA VAL A 36 4.54 -8.45 -4.13
C VAL A 36 5.55 -9.59 -4.22
N VAL A 37 5.91 -10.19 -3.08
CA VAL A 37 6.85 -11.33 -3.04
C VAL A 37 6.28 -12.53 -3.79
N TYR A 38 5.00 -12.85 -3.59
CA TYR A 38 4.32 -13.89 -4.35
C TYR A 38 4.30 -13.61 -5.86
N ALA A 39 3.92 -12.39 -6.28
CA ALA A 39 3.88 -12.03 -7.69
C ALA A 39 5.26 -12.13 -8.37
N SER A 40 6.34 -11.92 -7.60
CA SER A 40 7.71 -11.99 -8.11
C SER A 40 8.23 -13.43 -8.20
N ASN A 41 7.97 -14.28 -7.20
CA ASN A 41 8.46 -15.65 -7.13
C ASN A 41 7.36 -16.62 -6.63
N PRO A 42 6.32 -16.90 -7.44
CA PRO A 42 5.18 -17.67 -6.97
C PRO A 42 5.57 -19.10 -6.60
N ASN A 43 6.42 -19.75 -7.40
CA ASN A 43 6.85 -21.13 -7.15
C ASN A 43 7.56 -21.27 -5.79
N ASP A 44 8.47 -20.35 -5.49
CA ASP A 44 9.20 -20.36 -4.22
C ASP A 44 8.23 -20.20 -3.05
N VAL A 45 7.24 -19.30 -3.13
CA VAL A 45 6.25 -19.12 -2.06
C VAL A 45 5.38 -20.37 -1.88
N MET A 46 4.99 -21.02 -2.98
CA MET A 46 4.14 -22.22 -2.93
C MET A 46 4.87 -23.47 -2.40
N GLU A 47 6.17 -23.60 -2.67
CA GLU A 47 6.96 -24.78 -2.31
C GLU A 47 7.60 -24.67 -0.92
N SER A 48 7.88 -23.45 -0.45
CA SER A 48 8.69 -23.19 0.74
C SER A 48 7.97 -23.36 2.08
N SER A 49 6.65 -23.13 2.14
CA SER A 49 5.84 -23.38 3.33
C SER A 49 4.56 -24.12 2.96
N GLN A 50 4.62 -25.46 2.98
CA GLN A 50 3.50 -26.30 2.61
C GLN A 50 2.28 -26.10 3.53
N ASP A 51 2.50 -25.86 4.83
CA ASP A 51 1.42 -25.66 5.81
C ASP A 51 0.74 -24.30 5.63
N ASP A 52 1.51 -23.21 5.53
CA ASP A 52 0.93 -21.87 5.37
C ASP A 52 0.30 -21.70 3.99
N TRP A 53 0.92 -22.26 2.95
CA TRP A 53 0.33 -22.29 1.62
C TRP A 53 -0.97 -23.09 1.59
N THR A 54 -1.06 -24.19 2.33
CA THR A 54 -2.31 -24.96 2.44
C THR A 54 -3.42 -24.15 3.11
N LYS A 55 -3.12 -23.47 4.22
CA LYS A 55 -4.09 -22.57 4.87
C LYS A 55 -4.52 -21.42 3.97
N LEU A 56 -3.60 -20.88 3.17
CA LEU A 56 -3.91 -19.83 2.21
C LEU A 56 -4.90 -20.34 1.14
N LYS A 57 -4.69 -21.54 0.60
CA LYS A 57 -5.62 -22.17 -0.35
C LYS A 57 -7.02 -22.42 0.25
N GLU A 58 -7.11 -22.62 1.56
CA GLU A 58 -8.39 -22.78 2.26
C GLU A 58 -9.15 -21.45 2.41
N SER A 59 -8.45 -20.31 2.32
CA SER A 59 -9.05 -18.98 2.30
C SER A 59 -9.37 -18.54 0.88
N ASN A 60 -10.59 -18.84 0.42
CA ASN A 60 -11.04 -18.51 -0.94
C ASN A 60 -10.93 -17.00 -1.25
N ASP A 61 -11.34 -16.15 -0.32
CA ASP A 61 -11.35 -14.70 -0.53
C ASP A 61 -9.92 -14.15 -0.69
N LEU A 62 -9.01 -14.57 0.19
CA LEU A 62 -7.60 -14.15 0.15
C LEU A 62 -6.87 -14.70 -1.08
N LEU A 63 -7.18 -15.94 -1.49
CA LEU A 63 -6.61 -16.55 -2.69
C LEU A 63 -7.09 -15.83 -3.96
N VAL A 64 -8.38 -15.47 -4.03
CA VAL A 64 -8.93 -14.69 -5.14
C VAL A 64 -8.27 -13.31 -5.18
N GLU A 65 -8.12 -12.65 -4.04
CA GLU A 65 -7.43 -11.37 -3.94
C GLU A 65 -5.98 -11.47 -4.42
N LEU A 66 -5.25 -12.52 -4.03
CA LEU A 66 -3.89 -12.78 -4.47
C LEU A 66 -3.82 -13.04 -5.98
N LEU A 67 -4.77 -13.78 -6.55
CA LEU A 67 -4.82 -14.04 -7.99
C LEU A 67 -5.11 -12.76 -8.78
N VAL A 68 -6.07 -11.96 -8.31
CA VAL A 68 -6.36 -10.64 -8.89
C VAL A 68 -5.12 -9.76 -8.79
N TYR A 69 -4.44 -9.75 -7.64
CA TYR A 69 -3.19 -9.02 -7.44
C TYR A 69 -2.13 -9.41 -8.49
N ALA A 70 -1.87 -10.71 -8.64
CA ALA A 70 -0.79 -11.22 -9.49
C ALA A 70 -1.05 -11.08 -11.00
N THR A 71 -2.33 -11.10 -11.40
CA THR A 71 -2.74 -10.99 -12.81
C THR A 71 -3.03 -9.56 -13.23
N SER A 72 -3.32 -8.67 -12.28
CA SER A 72 -3.42 -7.25 -12.53
C SER A 72 -2.06 -6.74 -12.99
N SER A 73 -2.01 -6.15 -14.18
CA SER A 73 -0.85 -5.41 -14.67
C SER A 73 -0.73 -4.12 -13.87
N ARG A 74 -0.38 -4.26 -12.59
CA ARG A 74 -0.12 -3.12 -11.74
C ARG A 74 1.07 -2.38 -12.32
N LYS A 75 0.81 -1.16 -12.79
CA LYS A 75 1.86 -0.17 -12.89
C LYS A 75 2.36 0.00 -11.46
N GLN A 76 3.47 -0.65 -11.11
CA GLN A 76 4.23 -0.20 -9.95
C GLN A 76 4.50 1.27 -10.23
N TYR A 77 3.79 2.16 -9.56
CA TYR A 77 4.14 3.57 -9.55
C TYR A 77 5.39 3.65 -8.68
N SER A 78 6.52 3.21 -9.26
CA SER A 78 7.81 3.18 -8.60
C SER A 78 8.07 4.59 -8.10
N SER A 79 8.27 4.70 -6.78
CA SER A 79 8.80 5.84 -6.05
C SER A 79 8.72 7.16 -6.83
N VAL A 80 7.64 7.90 -6.63
CA VAL A 80 7.56 9.36 -6.82
C VAL A 80 8.50 9.87 -7.93
N VAL A 81 8.25 9.47 -9.18
CA VAL A 81 8.91 10.12 -10.31
C VAL A 81 8.44 11.57 -10.35
N ASP A 82 9.39 12.44 -10.01
CA ASP A 82 9.61 13.84 -10.35
C ASP A 82 8.50 14.50 -11.20
N ASP A 83 8.03 15.65 -10.71
CA ASP A 83 7.19 16.67 -11.39
C ASP A 83 5.65 16.67 -11.21
N GLY A 84 5.03 15.80 -10.41
CA GLY A 84 3.59 15.95 -10.17
C GLY A 84 3.06 15.27 -8.91
N ASN A 85 2.42 16.05 -8.03
CA ASN A 85 1.77 15.57 -6.79
C ASN A 85 0.61 14.55 -7.01
N GLY A 86 0.39 14.09 -8.24
CA GLY A 86 -0.82 13.38 -8.67
C GLY A 86 -2.05 14.29 -8.59
N THR A 87 -2.97 14.15 -9.53
CA THR A 87 -4.31 14.74 -9.36
C THR A 87 -5.12 13.90 -8.36
N ILE A 88 -6.22 14.45 -7.85
CA ILE A 88 -7.12 13.71 -6.94
C ILE A 88 -7.67 12.42 -7.58
N ASP A 89 -7.73 12.40 -8.91
CA ASP A 89 -8.21 11.28 -9.72
C ASP A 89 -7.17 10.15 -9.82
N ASP A 90 -5.88 10.46 -9.70
CA ASP A 90 -4.80 9.45 -9.73
C ASP A 90 -4.63 8.70 -8.40
N VAL A 91 -5.24 9.19 -7.32
CA VAL A 91 -5.08 8.66 -5.96
C VAL A 91 -5.65 7.26 -5.83
N ASP A 92 -6.73 6.98 -6.56
CA ASP A 92 -7.42 5.68 -6.53
C ASP A 92 -6.62 4.58 -7.26
N ASP A 93 -5.51 4.93 -7.92
CA ASP A 93 -4.59 3.97 -8.54
C ASP A 93 -3.32 3.72 -7.72
N PHE A 94 -3.10 4.49 -6.63
CA PHE A 94 -1.91 4.32 -5.79
C PHE A 94 -2.02 3.06 -4.92
N ASP A 95 -0.87 2.39 -4.80
CA ASP A 95 -0.65 1.28 -3.88
C ASP A 95 -0.38 1.79 -2.44
N VAL A 96 -0.48 0.90 -1.45
CA VAL A 96 -0.37 1.26 -0.02
C VAL A 96 1.00 1.86 0.27
N THR A 97 2.05 1.29 -0.31
CA THR A 97 3.42 1.80 -0.20
C THR A 97 3.54 3.23 -0.72
N SER A 98 3.05 3.47 -1.94
CA SER A 98 2.98 4.77 -2.60
C SER A 98 2.23 5.83 -1.79
N LEU A 99 1.10 5.47 -1.21
CA LEU A 99 0.30 6.37 -0.37
C LEU A 99 1.05 6.73 0.91
N ARG A 100 1.68 5.74 1.55
CA ARG A 100 2.45 5.95 2.79
C ARG A 100 3.67 6.83 2.57
N GLU A 101 4.46 6.56 1.53
CA GLU A 101 5.65 7.36 1.20
C GLU A 101 5.26 8.82 0.95
N ARG A 102 4.20 9.05 0.18
CA ARG A 102 3.70 10.40 -0.11
C ARG A 102 3.20 11.10 1.16
N LEU A 103 2.40 10.45 2.00
CA LEU A 103 1.95 11.01 3.28
C LEU A 103 3.12 11.34 4.20
N GLN A 104 4.14 10.48 4.25
CA GLN A 104 5.36 10.70 5.04
C GLN A 104 6.19 11.87 4.51
N GLN A 105 6.33 12.04 3.20
CA GLN A 105 7.05 13.17 2.59
C GLN A 105 6.41 14.52 2.91
N GLN A 106 5.09 14.58 3.06
CA GLN A 106 4.40 15.82 3.44
C GLN A 106 4.55 16.16 4.93
N ASN A 107 5.28 15.32 5.69
CA ASN A 107 5.58 15.49 7.11
C ASN A 107 4.32 15.75 7.96
N VAL A 108 3.19 15.21 7.50
CA VAL A 108 1.93 15.30 8.25
C VAL A 108 2.01 14.23 9.32
N ASP A 109 1.80 14.63 10.57
CA ASP A 109 1.70 13.73 11.74
C ASP A 109 0.37 12.94 11.71
N LEU A 110 0.02 12.46 10.52
CA LEU A 110 -1.08 11.56 10.25
C LEU A 110 -0.57 10.16 10.54
N ASP A 111 -1.40 9.44 11.28
CA ASP A 111 -1.27 8.00 11.38
C ASP A 111 -1.09 7.39 9.96
N LEU A 112 -0.03 6.62 9.78
CA LEU A 112 0.30 5.92 8.53
C LEU A 112 -0.15 4.46 8.57
N ASP A 113 -0.84 4.07 9.65
CA ASP A 113 -1.44 2.77 9.85
C ASP A 113 -2.90 2.76 9.36
N GLY A 114 -3.37 1.59 8.95
CA GLY A 114 -4.73 1.38 8.45
C GLY A 114 -4.81 0.88 7.01
N SER A 115 -6.05 0.67 6.56
CA SER A 115 -6.34 0.12 5.24
C SER A 115 -6.01 1.10 4.12
N ARG A 116 -5.95 0.59 2.89
CA ARG A 116 -5.75 1.40 1.69
C ARG A 116 -6.77 2.54 1.59
N GLU A 117 -8.03 2.27 1.90
CA GLU A 117 -9.13 3.23 1.84
C GLU A 117 -8.89 4.40 2.80
N ILE A 118 -8.41 4.11 4.02
CA ILE A 118 -8.07 5.13 5.01
C ILE A 118 -6.93 6.01 4.50
N LEU A 119 -5.90 5.42 3.90
CA LEU A 119 -4.77 6.16 3.33
C LEU A 119 -5.19 7.04 2.14
N VAL A 120 -6.05 6.52 1.25
CA VAL A 120 -6.64 7.28 0.14
C VAL A 120 -7.46 8.46 0.66
N GLU A 121 -8.32 8.24 1.66
CA GLU A 121 -9.14 9.31 2.24
C GLU A 121 -8.28 10.40 2.87
N ARG A 122 -7.26 10.01 3.65
CA ARG A 122 -6.28 10.94 4.24
C ARG A 122 -5.57 11.77 3.17
N TRP A 123 -5.13 11.15 2.08
CA TRP A 123 -4.50 11.85 0.97
C TRP A 123 -5.46 12.81 0.24
N LYS A 124 -6.70 12.38 -0.05
CA LYS A 124 -7.72 13.24 -0.65
C LYS A 124 -8.04 14.45 0.26
N ASN A 125 -8.11 14.25 1.57
CA ASN A 125 -8.32 15.33 2.53
C ASN A 125 -7.13 16.29 2.59
N TYR A 126 -5.89 15.79 2.50
CA TYR A 126 -4.69 16.61 2.38
C TYR A 126 -4.73 17.50 1.12
N LEU A 127 -5.01 16.92 -0.05
CA LEU A 127 -5.11 17.66 -1.31
C LEU A 127 -6.17 18.78 -1.25
N ARG A 128 -7.34 18.49 -0.67
CA ARG A 128 -8.41 19.49 -0.46
C ARG A 128 -7.94 20.63 0.44
N SER A 129 -7.27 20.32 1.55
CA SER A 129 -6.78 21.30 2.52
C SER A 129 -5.67 22.18 1.95
N CYS A 130 -4.83 21.61 1.08
CA CYS A 130 -3.79 22.34 0.37
C CYS A 130 -4.40 23.31 -0.67
N THR A 131 -5.45 22.88 -1.37
CA THR A 131 -6.16 23.71 -2.35
C THR A 131 -6.83 24.94 -1.71
N THR A 132 -7.39 24.81 -0.50
CA THR A 132 -8.01 25.94 0.23
C THR A 132 -6.99 26.95 0.77
N SER A 133 -5.75 26.50 1.05
CA SER A 133 -4.69 27.36 1.59
C SER A 133 -4.06 28.29 0.53
N THR A 134 -4.13 27.92 -0.75
CA THR A 134 -3.59 28.72 -1.85
C THR A 134 -4.48 29.93 -2.19
N THR A 135 -5.79 29.87 -1.94
CA THR A 135 -6.72 30.95 -2.28
C THR A 135 -6.71 32.12 -1.29
N THR A 136 -6.31 31.91 -0.03
CA THR A 136 -6.28 33.00 0.97
C THR A 136 -5.03 33.88 0.89
N SER A 137 -3.95 33.40 0.26
CA SER A 137 -2.69 34.14 0.16
C SER A 137 -2.63 35.14 -1.00
N SER A 138 -3.60 35.10 -1.92
CA SER A 138 -3.67 36.00 -3.09
C SER A 138 -4.55 37.24 -2.88
N LEU A 139 -5.15 37.42 -1.69
CA LEU A 139 -6.05 38.55 -1.37
C LEU A 139 -5.43 39.62 -0.45
N SER A 140 -4.18 39.48 -0.01
CA SER A 140 -3.54 40.43 0.92
C SER A 140 -2.60 41.47 0.26
N SER A 141 -2.55 41.56 -1.07
CA SER A 141 -1.71 42.54 -1.79
C SER A 141 -2.57 43.56 -2.54
N SER A 142 -3.43 44.29 -1.83
CA SER A 142 -4.07 45.52 -2.32
C SER A 142 -4.59 46.33 -1.14
N SER A 143 -3.71 47.11 -0.51
CA SER A 143 -4.03 48.32 0.26
C SER A 143 -2.81 49.22 0.30
#